data_AF-A0A241VMM9-F1
#
_entry.id   AF-A0A241VMM9-F1
#
_cell.length_a   1.000
_cell.length_b   1.000
_cell.length_c   1.000
_cell.angle_alpha   90.00
_cell.angle_beta   90.00
_cell.angle_gamma   90.00
#
_symmetry.space_group_name_H-M   'P 1'
#
loop_
_entity.id
_entity.type
_entity.pdbx_description
1 polymer ?
#
loop_
_entity_poly.entity_id
_entity_poly.type
_entity_poly.pdbx_seq_one_letter_code
_entity_poly.pdbx_strand_id
1 'polypeptide(L)'
;MFITEKLNIISEIVETQKISEQLQYLLEQHYVNLEATLLRAKVLREFSTAKVQYIVQSPIQNKQLNIAFLFAPFILANLNKTVIYQSKATSSVLNILNHYYQVEQKQNLKVDEVLSALNIFLDLSQTDLSDIDFLYFSLIKALCRADVSQIFLITDLNINLDRLHDLAQFFKVRIHIIETNSQDKMIDISQLNMRKLVFKNKDDEYVALCEQFSQLNAKLLWCDHSYSQEQAIHLVEDMFYTEHIYEKLSVYAEYMQTRLQHNKALTHAAFLP
;
A
#
# COMPACT_ATOMS: atom_id res chain seq x y z
N MET A 1 -6.96 -18.89 17.40
CA MET A 1 -7.70 -17.90 18.23
C MET A 1 -6.73 -17.30 19.24
N PHE A 2 -6.77 -15.99 19.48
CA PHE A 2 -5.84 -15.32 20.40
C PHE A 2 -6.21 -15.58 21.86
N ILE A 3 -5.21 -15.65 22.73
CA ILE A 3 -5.42 -15.80 24.18
C ILE A 3 -5.97 -14.48 24.74
N THR A 4 -5.39 -13.35 24.33
CA THR A 4 -5.92 -12.02 24.63
C THR A 4 -7.24 -11.80 23.90
N GLU A 5 -8.35 -11.76 24.65
CA GLU A 5 -9.71 -11.60 24.10
C GLU A 5 -9.85 -10.40 23.18
N LYS A 6 -9.23 -9.26 23.53
CA LYS A 6 -9.27 -8.03 22.72
C LYS A 6 -8.65 -8.17 21.33
N LEU A 7 -7.81 -9.18 21.09
CA LEU A 7 -7.25 -9.45 19.77
C LEU A 7 -8.20 -10.27 18.88
N ASN A 8 -9.17 -10.97 19.46
CA ASN A 8 -10.13 -11.75 18.67
C ASN A 8 -11.03 -10.86 17.81
N ILE A 9 -11.15 -9.58 18.15
CA ILE A 9 -11.82 -8.56 17.33
C ILE A 9 -11.23 -8.44 15.92
N ILE A 10 -9.94 -8.77 15.74
CA ILE A 10 -9.28 -8.77 14.43
C ILE A 10 -10.01 -9.71 13.48
N SER A 11 -10.56 -10.83 13.95
CA SER A 11 -11.27 -11.79 13.10
C SER A 11 -12.70 -11.39 12.74
N GLU A 12 -13.17 -10.24 13.23
CA GLU A 12 -14.53 -9.73 13.05
C GLU A 12 -14.59 -8.44 12.20
N ILE A 13 -13.47 -8.07 11.56
CA ILE A 13 -13.38 -6.82 10.79
C ILE A 13 -14.13 -6.90 9.46
N VAL A 14 -14.09 -8.03 8.77
CA VAL A 14 -14.89 -8.23 7.54
C VAL A 14 -16.21 -8.90 7.93
N GLU A 15 -17.33 -8.29 7.54
CA GLU A 15 -18.65 -8.77 7.93
C GLU A 15 -18.90 -10.19 7.42
N THR A 16 -19.43 -11.05 8.29
CA THR A 16 -19.81 -12.45 7.99
C THR A 16 -18.68 -13.37 7.49
N GLN A 17 -17.44 -12.90 7.47
CA GLN A 17 -16.30 -13.61 6.86
C GLN A 17 -15.13 -13.73 7.84
N LYS A 18 -14.61 -14.96 7.99
CA LYS A 18 -13.57 -15.29 8.96
C LYS A 18 -12.22 -15.51 8.28
N ILE A 19 -11.16 -15.34 9.06
CA ILE A 19 -9.79 -15.73 8.73
C ILE A 19 -9.75 -17.23 8.40
N SER A 20 -9.24 -17.59 7.21
CA SER A 20 -9.13 -18.98 6.78
C SER A 20 -8.02 -19.74 7.52
N GLU A 21 -8.05 -21.08 7.46
CA GLU A 21 -6.97 -21.93 7.99
C GLU A 21 -5.64 -21.68 7.25
N GLN A 22 -5.70 -21.43 5.94
CA GLN A 22 -4.52 -21.10 5.13
C GLN A 22 -3.84 -19.83 5.65
N LEU A 23 -4.62 -18.80 5.99
CA LEU A 23 -4.08 -17.58 6.56
C LEU A 23 -3.51 -17.81 7.97
N GLN A 24 -4.18 -18.62 8.81
CA GLN A 24 -3.65 -18.95 10.14
C GLN A 24 -2.27 -19.62 10.05
N TYR A 25 -2.14 -20.61 9.17
CA TYR A 25 -0.86 -21.29 8.91
C TYR A 25 0.22 -20.32 8.42
N LEU A 26 -0.13 -19.42 7.49
CA LEU A 26 0.81 -18.42 6.97
C LEU A 26 1.28 -17.46 8.07
N LEU A 27 0.39 -17.04 8.96
CA LEU A 27 0.72 -16.16 10.09
C LEU A 27 1.64 -16.86 11.10
N GLU A 28 1.41 -18.15 11.38
CA GLU A 28 2.28 -18.95 12.25
C GLU A 28 3.68 -19.15 11.67
N GLN A 29 3.80 -19.28 10.33
CA GLN A 29 5.10 -19.31 9.67
C GLN A 29 5.82 -17.96 9.69
N HIS A 30 5.07 -16.86 9.53
CA HIS A 30 5.64 -15.51 9.46
C HIS A 30 6.00 -14.95 10.84
N TYR A 31 5.33 -15.39 11.91
CA TYR A 31 5.53 -14.87 13.26
C TYR A 31 5.75 -16.00 14.26
N VAL A 32 6.92 -16.01 14.89
CA VAL A 32 7.24 -16.94 16.01
C VAL A 32 6.20 -16.83 17.13
N ASN A 33 5.76 -15.60 17.43
CA ASN A 33 4.63 -15.36 18.33
C ASN A 33 3.90 -14.08 17.89
N LEU A 34 2.81 -14.26 17.14
CA LEU A 34 2.02 -13.15 16.59
C LEU A 34 1.43 -12.27 17.71
N GLU A 35 0.86 -12.89 18.74
CA GLU A 35 0.21 -12.18 19.84
C GLU A 35 1.19 -11.27 20.59
N ALA A 36 2.37 -11.80 20.94
CA ALA A 36 3.42 -11.01 21.58
C ALA A 36 3.93 -9.88 20.67
N THR A 37 4.01 -10.14 19.36
CA THR A 37 4.44 -9.13 18.37
C THR A 37 3.44 -7.98 18.28
N LEU A 38 2.14 -8.27 18.19
CA LEU A 38 1.06 -7.28 18.17
C LEU A 38 1.04 -6.42 19.44
N LEU A 39 1.11 -7.08 20.61
CA LEU A 39 1.08 -6.37 21.90
C LEU A 39 2.33 -5.52 22.11
N ARG A 40 3.50 -6.01 21.70
CA ARG A 40 4.75 -5.24 21.73
C ARG A 40 4.67 -4.03 20.80
N ALA A 41 4.20 -4.22 19.57
CA ALA A 41 4.06 -3.13 18.60
C ALA A 41 3.14 -2.03 19.12
N LYS A 42 2.00 -2.41 19.73
CA LYS A 42 1.09 -1.48 20.39
C LYS A 42 1.80 -0.64 21.47
N VAL A 43 2.57 -1.26 22.36
CA VAL A 43 3.28 -0.54 23.44
C VAL A 43 4.34 0.39 22.85
N LEU A 44 5.14 -0.11 21.90
CA LEU A 44 6.24 0.66 21.29
C LEU A 44 5.74 1.82 20.41
N ARG A 45 4.52 1.73 19.86
CA ARG A 45 3.95 2.77 18.99
C ARG A 45 3.82 4.14 19.67
N GLU A 46 3.57 4.15 20.98
CA GLU A 46 3.48 5.40 21.76
C GLU A 46 4.83 6.12 21.89
N PHE A 47 5.92 5.36 21.82
CA PHE A 47 7.29 5.89 21.91
C PHE A 47 7.91 6.14 20.53
N SER A 48 7.23 5.75 19.45
CA SER A 48 7.76 5.92 18.10
C SER A 48 7.73 7.39 17.67
N THR A 49 8.91 7.91 17.34
CA THR A 49 9.08 9.21 16.68
C THR A 49 8.76 9.13 15.19
N ALA A 50 8.96 7.96 14.56
CA ALA A 50 8.55 7.70 13.18
C ALA A 50 7.02 7.60 13.08
N LYS A 51 6.47 8.17 12.01
CA LYS A 51 5.03 8.23 11.70
C LYS A 51 4.78 7.70 10.29
N VAL A 52 4.87 6.38 10.15
CA VAL A 52 4.67 5.68 8.88
C VAL A 52 3.18 5.56 8.57
N GLN A 53 2.84 5.85 7.31
CA GLN A 53 1.53 5.62 6.71
C GLN A 53 1.53 4.23 6.06
N TYR A 54 0.57 3.39 6.40
CA TYR A 54 0.46 2.06 5.82
C TYR A 54 -0.78 1.98 4.94
N ILE A 55 -0.63 1.73 3.64
CA ILE A 55 -1.75 1.57 2.70
C ILE A 55 -1.90 0.09 2.41
N VAL A 56 -3.08 -0.45 2.67
CA VAL A 56 -3.50 -1.78 2.27
C VAL A 56 -4.54 -1.62 1.18
N GLN A 57 -4.21 -2.09 -0.03
CA GLN A 57 -5.10 -2.01 -1.17
C GLN A 57 -5.55 -3.40 -1.62
N SER A 58 -6.86 -3.59 -1.70
CA SER A 58 -7.49 -4.76 -2.32
C SER A 58 -6.94 -4.99 -3.74
N PRO A 59 -6.94 -6.24 -4.23
CA PRO A 59 -6.34 -6.56 -5.51
C PRO A 59 -6.96 -5.77 -6.66
N ILE A 60 -6.09 -5.18 -7.48
CA ILE A 60 -6.51 -4.37 -8.62
C ILE A 60 -6.67 -5.26 -9.84
N GLN A 61 -7.88 -5.33 -10.37
CA GLN A 61 -8.20 -6.05 -11.60
C GLN A 61 -8.05 -5.14 -12.83
N ASN A 62 -8.11 -5.72 -14.02
CA ASN A 62 -8.05 -4.94 -15.24
C ASN A 62 -9.28 -4.00 -15.35
N LYS A 63 -9.08 -2.80 -15.91
CA LYS A 63 -10.09 -1.75 -16.09
C LYS A 63 -10.67 -1.14 -14.81
N GLN A 64 -10.20 -1.50 -13.62
CA GLN A 64 -10.69 -0.88 -12.39
C GLN A 64 -10.00 0.46 -12.15
N LEU A 65 -10.80 1.48 -11.85
CA LEU A 65 -10.31 2.84 -11.59
C LEU A 65 -9.46 2.93 -10.31
N ASN A 66 -9.63 2.00 -9.38
CA ASN A 66 -8.84 1.93 -8.14
C ASN A 66 -7.32 1.74 -8.37
N ILE A 67 -6.87 1.43 -9.60
CA ILE A 67 -5.45 1.50 -9.99
C ILE A 67 -4.84 2.88 -9.74
N ALA A 68 -5.66 3.94 -9.67
CA ALA A 68 -5.23 5.29 -9.29
C ALA A 68 -4.45 5.31 -7.96
N PHE A 69 -4.80 4.45 -7.01
CA PHE A 69 -4.15 4.38 -5.70
C PHE A 69 -2.76 3.74 -5.74
N LEU A 70 -2.35 3.13 -6.86
CA LEU A 70 -0.95 2.74 -7.07
C LEU A 70 0.00 3.95 -7.01
N PHE A 71 -0.50 5.15 -7.28
CA PHE A 71 0.27 6.40 -7.23
C PHE A 71 0.30 7.05 -5.84
N ALA A 72 -0.56 6.61 -4.92
CA ALA A 72 -0.66 7.10 -3.55
C ALA A 72 0.69 7.17 -2.78
N PRO A 73 1.54 6.13 -2.77
CA PRO A 73 2.82 6.20 -2.07
C PRO A 73 3.72 7.34 -2.58
N PHE A 74 3.71 7.61 -3.90
CA PHE A 74 4.51 8.67 -4.49
C PHE A 74 3.96 10.06 -4.18
N ILE A 75 2.62 10.21 -4.19
CA ILE A 75 1.93 11.43 -3.78
C ILE A 75 2.28 11.78 -2.32
N LEU A 76 2.12 10.82 -1.42
CA LEU A 76 2.38 11.03 0.01
C LEU A 76 3.88 11.28 0.29
N ALA A 77 4.78 10.60 -0.42
CA ALA A 77 6.22 10.84 -0.30
C ALA A 77 6.65 12.20 -0.85
N ASN A 78 5.96 12.76 -1.85
CA ASN A 78 6.15 14.16 -2.26
C ASN A 78 5.74 15.15 -1.15
N LEU A 79 4.84 14.75 -0.26
CA LEU A 79 4.49 15.50 0.96
C LEU A 79 5.38 15.14 2.16
N ASN A 80 6.53 14.52 1.92
CA ASN A 80 7.48 14.06 2.95
C ASN A 80 6.90 13.09 3.98
N LYS A 81 5.86 12.34 3.62
CA LYS A 81 5.33 11.26 4.46
C LYS A 81 6.02 9.95 4.11
N THR A 82 6.45 9.21 5.13
CA THR A 82 6.97 7.85 4.97
C THR A 82 5.81 6.88 4.78
N VAL A 83 5.83 6.11 3.70
CA VAL A 83 4.71 5.26 3.28
C VAL A 83 5.15 3.84 2.95
N ILE A 84 4.42 2.88 3.49
CA ILE A 84 4.41 1.49 3.02
C ILE A 84 3.11 1.28 2.26
N TYR A 85 3.19 0.83 1.02
CA TYR A 85 2.04 0.48 0.19
C TYR A 85 2.05 -1.02 -0.06
N GLN A 86 0.97 -1.70 0.34
CA GLN A 86 0.81 -3.15 0.20
C GLN A 86 -0.38 -3.48 -0.70
N SER A 87 -0.13 -4.30 -1.73
CA SER A 87 -1.13 -4.81 -2.66
C SER A 87 -0.70 -6.18 -3.20
N LYS A 88 -1.63 -6.95 -3.77
CA LYS A 88 -1.25 -8.10 -4.60
C LYS A 88 -0.52 -7.63 -5.86
N ALA A 89 0.48 -8.40 -6.29
CA ALA A 89 1.18 -8.22 -7.55
C ALA A 89 0.35 -8.72 -8.74
N THR A 90 -0.83 -8.13 -8.96
CA THR A 90 -1.70 -8.51 -10.09
C THR A 90 -1.06 -8.11 -11.42
N SER A 91 -1.51 -8.72 -12.53
CA SER A 91 -1.04 -8.34 -13.86
C SER A 91 -1.23 -6.86 -14.15
N SER A 92 -2.34 -6.25 -13.70
CA SER A 92 -2.57 -4.80 -13.79
C SER A 92 -1.48 -3.96 -13.12
N VAL A 93 -1.07 -4.34 -11.90
CA VAL A 93 0.00 -3.63 -11.16
C VAL A 93 1.35 -3.82 -11.84
N LEU A 94 1.67 -5.07 -12.21
CA LEU A 94 2.93 -5.42 -12.86
C LEU A 94 3.07 -4.74 -14.22
N ASN A 95 1.98 -4.66 -14.99
CA ASN A 95 1.95 -3.95 -16.27
C ASN A 95 2.31 -2.48 -16.13
N ILE A 96 2.09 -1.83 -14.99
CA ILE A 96 2.54 -0.45 -14.79
C ILE A 96 4.00 -0.42 -14.33
N LEU A 97 4.32 -1.14 -13.25
CA LEU A 97 5.60 -1.00 -12.57
C LEU A 97 6.79 -1.64 -13.31
N ASN A 98 6.57 -2.70 -14.10
CA ASN A 98 7.65 -3.38 -14.83
C ASN A 98 8.25 -2.56 -15.96
N HIS A 99 7.59 -1.47 -16.36
CA HIS A 99 8.20 -0.49 -17.26
C HIS A 99 9.37 0.26 -16.61
N TYR A 100 9.47 0.23 -15.28
CA TYR A 100 10.45 1.00 -14.52
C TYR A 100 11.51 0.11 -13.85
N TYR A 101 11.13 -1.02 -13.26
CA TYR A 101 12.07 -1.97 -12.64
C TYR A 101 11.47 -3.39 -12.58
N GLN A 102 12.30 -4.42 -12.40
CA GLN A 102 11.84 -5.82 -12.38
C GLN A 102 11.16 -6.18 -11.04
N VAL A 103 9.86 -5.88 -10.90
CA VAL A 103 9.12 -5.94 -9.63
C VAL A 103 9.04 -7.34 -9.04
N GLU A 104 8.89 -8.37 -9.88
CA GLU A 104 8.72 -9.76 -9.45
C GLU A 104 9.98 -10.38 -8.89
N GLN A 105 11.14 -9.75 -9.11
CA GLN A 105 12.39 -10.25 -8.56
C GLN A 105 12.43 -9.96 -7.07
N LYS A 106 12.00 -10.96 -6.30
CA LYS A 106 12.06 -10.95 -4.83
C LYS A 106 13.48 -10.61 -4.39
N GLN A 107 13.61 -9.52 -3.65
CA GLN A 107 14.82 -9.18 -2.93
C GLN A 107 14.61 -9.40 -1.44
N ASN A 108 15.67 -9.80 -0.74
CA ASN A 108 15.77 -9.62 0.71
C ASN A 108 16.07 -8.14 1.03
N LEU A 109 15.18 -7.23 0.62
CA LEU A 109 15.29 -5.83 0.98
C LEU A 109 14.79 -5.62 2.39
N LYS A 110 15.60 -4.98 3.23
CA LYS A 110 15.16 -4.53 4.53
C LYS A 110 14.30 -3.30 4.34
N VAL A 111 13.02 -3.41 4.70
CA VAL A 111 12.02 -2.34 4.57
C VAL A 111 12.53 -1.02 5.14
N ASP A 112 13.15 -1.05 6.33
CA ASP A 112 13.59 0.17 7.02
C ASP A 112 14.76 0.88 6.31
N GLU A 113 15.61 0.14 5.59
CA GLU A 113 16.68 0.73 4.78
C GLU A 113 16.11 1.43 3.53
N VAL A 114 15.04 0.89 2.94
CA VAL A 114 14.39 1.53 1.78
C VAL A 114 13.59 2.75 2.23
N LEU A 115 12.84 2.63 3.34
CA LEU A 115 12.06 3.75 3.88
C LEU A 115 12.96 4.92 4.30
N SER A 116 14.10 4.66 4.94
CA SER A 116 15.03 5.72 5.32
C SER A 116 15.66 6.43 4.12
N ALA A 117 15.82 5.74 2.98
CA ALA A 117 16.36 6.33 1.76
C ALA A 117 15.32 7.11 0.94
N LEU A 118 14.10 6.59 0.84
CA LEU A 118 13.13 7.04 -0.17
C LEU A 118 11.77 7.48 0.38
N ASN A 119 11.51 7.25 1.66
CA ASN A 119 10.17 7.38 2.27
C ASN A 119 9.08 6.51 1.63
N ILE A 120 9.44 5.55 0.76
CA ILE A 120 8.49 4.70 0.04
C ILE A 120 8.95 3.25 0.13
N PHE A 121 8.03 2.34 0.42
CA PHE A 121 8.23 0.92 0.21
C PHE A 121 6.98 0.29 -0.42
N LEU A 122 7.16 -0.34 -1.59
CA LEU A 122 6.09 -1.10 -2.25
C LEU A 122 6.20 -2.58 -1.89
N ASP A 123 5.26 -3.07 -1.10
CA ASP A 123 5.13 -4.45 -0.66
C ASP A 123 4.11 -5.20 -1.54
N LEU A 124 4.61 -5.76 -2.64
CA LEU A 124 3.78 -6.43 -3.64
C LEU A 124 3.83 -7.94 -3.46
N SER A 125 2.73 -8.53 -2.99
CA SER A 125 2.70 -9.95 -2.64
C SER A 125 2.23 -10.82 -3.81
N GLN A 126 3.01 -11.86 -4.11
CA GLN A 126 2.60 -12.97 -4.98
C GLN A 126 2.01 -14.09 -4.11
N THR A 127 0.83 -13.83 -3.53
CA THR A 127 0.14 -14.79 -2.65
C THR A 127 -1.14 -15.27 -3.30
N ASP A 128 -1.46 -16.54 -3.09
CA ASP A 128 -2.73 -17.16 -3.52
C ASP A 128 -3.85 -16.97 -2.49
N LEU A 129 -3.67 -16.03 -1.55
CA LEU A 129 -4.69 -15.73 -0.54
C LEU A 129 -5.94 -15.20 -1.21
N SER A 130 -7.11 -15.50 -0.62
CA SER A 130 -8.35 -14.80 -0.96
C SER A 130 -8.21 -13.30 -0.69
N ASP A 131 -9.10 -12.47 -1.22
CA ASP A 131 -9.04 -11.01 -1.01
C ASP A 131 -9.25 -10.64 0.47
N ILE A 132 -10.07 -11.43 1.16
CA ILE A 132 -10.35 -11.33 2.60
C ILE A 132 -9.10 -11.68 3.40
N ASP A 133 -8.49 -12.82 3.11
CA ASP A 133 -7.28 -13.25 3.81
C ASP A 133 -6.12 -12.31 3.52
N PHE A 134 -6.03 -11.77 2.30
CA PHE A 134 -5.05 -10.76 1.96
C PHE A 134 -5.24 -9.47 2.78
N LEU A 135 -6.48 -8.99 2.93
CA LEU A 135 -6.80 -7.83 3.78
C LEU A 135 -6.39 -8.10 5.23
N TYR A 136 -6.80 -9.23 5.80
CA TYR A 136 -6.45 -9.61 7.18
C TYR A 136 -4.94 -9.73 7.37
N PHE A 137 -4.25 -10.43 6.46
CA PHE A 137 -2.80 -10.57 6.50
C PHE A 137 -2.10 -9.21 6.51
N SER A 138 -2.51 -8.32 5.61
CA SER A 138 -1.92 -6.99 5.45
C SER A 138 -2.21 -6.08 6.65
N LEU A 139 -3.44 -6.09 7.16
CA LEU A 139 -3.82 -5.36 8.37
C LEU A 139 -3.01 -5.84 9.58
N ILE A 140 -2.89 -7.15 9.78
CA ILE A 140 -2.08 -7.73 10.86
C ILE A 140 -0.62 -7.31 10.72
N LYS A 141 -0.07 -7.38 9.50
CA LYS A 141 1.31 -6.95 9.21
C LYS A 141 1.53 -5.46 9.56
N ALA A 142 0.58 -4.59 9.23
CA ALA A 142 0.62 -3.18 9.60
C ALA A 142 0.54 -2.99 11.13
N LEU A 143 -0.34 -3.71 11.82
CA LEU A 143 -0.49 -3.64 13.28
C LEU A 143 0.73 -4.14 14.05
N CYS A 144 1.48 -5.07 13.48
CA CYS A 144 2.77 -5.56 14.01
C CYS A 144 3.91 -4.53 13.92
N ARG A 145 3.75 -3.44 13.16
CA ARG A 145 4.76 -2.38 13.04
C ARG A 145 4.51 -1.25 14.04
N ALA A 146 5.48 -1.02 14.94
CA ALA A 146 5.37 0.03 15.95
C ALA A 146 5.48 1.45 15.38
N ASP A 147 6.13 1.64 14.24
CA ASP A 147 6.31 2.93 13.58
C ASP A 147 5.09 3.39 12.77
N VAL A 148 4.11 2.51 12.55
CA VAL A 148 2.87 2.83 11.84
C VAL A 148 1.94 3.66 12.73
N SER A 149 1.61 4.85 12.27
CA SER A 149 0.67 5.76 12.94
C SER A 149 -0.73 5.80 12.31
N GLN A 150 -0.82 5.51 11.01
CA GLN A 150 -2.08 5.46 10.29
C GLN A 150 -2.09 4.29 9.29
N ILE A 151 -3.26 3.69 9.12
CA ILE A 151 -3.53 2.61 8.18
C ILE A 151 -4.68 3.03 7.27
N PHE A 152 -4.52 2.91 5.96
CA PHE A 152 -5.58 3.10 4.98
C PHE A 152 -5.98 1.74 4.42
N LEU A 153 -7.25 1.39 4.51
CA LEU A 153 -7.84 0.20 3.91
C LEU A 153 -8.61 0.63 2.66
N ILE A 154 -8.04 0.37 1.49
CA ILE A 154 -8.64 0.67 0.19
C ILE A 154 -9.29 -0.61 -0.32
N THR A 155 -10.61 -0.72 -0.18
CA THR A 155 -11.31 -2.00 -0.38
C THR A 155 -12.77 -1.81 -0.75
N ASP A 156 -13.34 -2.80 -1.43
CA ASP A 156 -14.77 -2.97 -1.70
C ASP A 156 -15.44 -4.00 -0.76
N LEU A 157 -14.68 -4.55 0.19
CA LEU A 157 -15.19 -5.47 1.20
C LEU A 157 -16.05 -4.75 2.23
N ASN A 158 -17.09 -5.43 2.73
CA ASN A 158 -17.94 -4.92 3.81
C ASN A 158 -17.18 -4.97 5.14
N ILE A 159 -16.71 -3.82 5.59
CA ILE A 159 -15.96 -3.69 6.84
C ILE A 159 -16.90 -3.30 7.98
N ASN A 160 -16.84 -4.04 9.09
CA ASN A 160 -17.52 -3.68 10.32
C ASN A 160 -16.81 -2.49 10.98
N LEU A 161 -17.42 -1.31 10.86
CA LEU A 161 -16.84 -0.04 11.32
C LEU A 161 -16.66 0.02 12.83
N ASP A 162 -17.61 -0.54 13.60
CA ASP A 162 -17.54 -0.55 15.06
C ASP A 162 -16.35 -1.39 15.54
N ARG A 163 -16.19 -2.59 14.96
CA ARG A 163 -15.04 -3.46 15.26
C ARG A 163 -13.72 -2.84 14.83
N LEU A 164 -13.69 -2.15 13.69
CA LEU A 164 -12.51 -1.44 13.24
C LEU A 164 -12.15 -0.28 14.17
N HIS A 165 -13.14 0.45 14.67
CA HIS A 165 -12.94 1.54 15.64
C HIS A 165 -12.34 1.02 16.95
N ASP A 166 -12.93 -0.03 17.52
CA ASP A 166 -12.44 -0.70 18.72
C ASP A 166 -11.00 -1.20 18.54
N LEU A 167 -10.69 -1.78 17.37
CA LEU A 167 -9.36 -2.24 17.01
C LEU A 167 -8.36 -1.07 16.95
N ALA A 168 -8.72 0.00 16.23
CA ALA A 168 -7.91 1.20 16.09
C ALA A 168 -7.59 1.83 17.45
N GLN A 169 -8.59 1.96 18.32
CA GLN A 169 -8.43 2.46 19.68
C GLN A 169 -7.52 1.54 20.51
N PHE A 170 -7.73 0.22 20.44
CA PHE A 170 -6.93 -0.73 21.19
C PHE A 170 -5.45 -0.68 20.80
N PHE A 171 -5.16 -0.54 19.50
CA PHE A 171 -3.80 -0.48 18.98
C PHE A 171 -3.18 0.92 18.95
N LYS A 172 -3.93 1.97 19.32
CA LYS A 172 -3.47 3.36 19.31
C LYS A 172 -2.96 3.79 17.93
N VAL A 173 -3.70 3.41 16.89
CA VAL A 173 -3.41 3.72 15.48
C VAL A 173 -4.67 4.28 14.84
N ARG A 174 -4.54 5.19 13.87
CA ARG A 174 -5.72 5.63 13.08
C ARG A 174 -5.93 4.66 11.94
N ILE A 175 -7.16 4.20 11.73
CA ILE A 175 -7.49 3.35 10.58
C ILE A 175 -8.59 4.06 9.78
N HIS A 176 -8.34 4.27 8.50
CA HIS A 176 -9.25 4.92 7.57
C HIS A 176 -9.67 3.91 6.51
N ILE A 177 -10.95 3.89 6.15
CA ILE A 177 -11.45 3.12 5.02
C ILE A 177 -11.64 4.05 3.85
N ILE A 178 -11.19 3.62 2.68
CA ILE A 178 -11.48 4.24 1.40
C ILE A 178 -12.22 3.20 0.57
N GLU A 179 -13.55 3.36 0.53
CA GLU A 179 -14.40 2.47 -0.25
C GLU A 179 -14.08 2.59 -1.73
N THR A 180 -13.92 1.43 -2.37
CA THR A 180 -13.80 1.31 -3.81
C THR A 180 -15.01 0.60 -4.37
N ASN A 181 -15.40 0.94 -5.60
CA ASN A 181 -16.44 0.24 -6.32
C ASN A 181 -15.82 -0.52 -7.49
N SER A 182 -15.96 -1.86 -7.50
CA SER A 182 -15.44 -2.71 -8.57
C SER A 182 -16.12 -2.47 -9.92
N GLN A 183 -17.25 -1.76 -9.95
CA GLN A 183 -17.94 -1.33 -11.17
C GLN A 183 -17.39 -0.03 -11.77
N ASP A 184 -16.57 0.73 -11.03
CA ASP A 184 -15.96 1.96 -11.54
C ASP A 184 -14.87 1.57 -12.56
N LYS A 185 -15.25 1.66 -13.84
CA LYS A 185 -14.42 1.23 -14.96
C LYS A 185 -13.71 2.39 -15.62
N MET A 186 -12.50 2.11 -16.08
CA MET A 186 -11.71 2.97 -16.95
C MET A 186 -11.23 2.20 -18.19
N ILE A 187 -10.39 2.84 -18.99
CA ILE A 187 -9.67 2.19 -20.08
C ILE A 187 -8.90 0.96 -19.61
N ASP A 188 -8.60 0.05 -20.53
CA ASP A 188 -7.79 -1.12 -20.22
C ASP A 188 -6.42 -0.70 -19.66
N ILE A 189 -6.00 -1.29 -18.53
CA ILE A 189 -4.75 -0.91 -17.89
C ILE A 189 -3.56 -1.22 -18.80
N SER A 190 -3.66 -2.25 -19.66
CA SER A 190 -2.64 -2.56 -20.66
C SER A 190 -2.51 -1.51 -21.76
N GLN A 191 -3.53 -0.66 -21.95
CA GLN A 191 -3.55 0.43 -22.92
C GLN A 191 -3.17 1.77 -22.30
N LEU A 192 -2.93 1.82 -20.98
CA LEU A 192 -2.58 3.02 -20.26
C LEU A 192 -1.21 3.55 -20.72
N ASN A 193 -1.22 4.72 -21.33
CA ASN A 193 -0.02 5.42 -21.72
C ASN A 193 0.52 6.22 -20.54
N MET A 194 1.47 5.61 -19.82
CA MET A 194 2.09 6.22 -18.65
C MET A 194 2.71 7.59 -18.98
N ARG A 195 3.30 7.77 -20.16
CA ARG A 195 3.89 9.06 -20.55
C ARG A 195 2.82 10.15 -20.65
N LYS A 196 1.63 9.85 -21.18
CA LYS A 196 0.52 10.82 -21.18
C LYS A 196 -0.01 11.04 -19.76
N LEU A 197 -0.08 10.00 -18.93
CA LEU A 197 -0.63 10.12 -17.58
C LEU A 197 0.23 11.02 -16.67
N VAL A 198 1.55 10.87 -16.68
CA VAL A 198 2.43 11.51 -15.69
C VAL A 198 3.27 12.69 -16.20
N PHE A 199 3.12 13.08 -17.48
CA PHE A 199 3.79 14.27 -18.06
C PHE A 199 2.81 15.38 -18.43
N LYS A 200 3.33 16.59 -18.65
CA LYS A 200 2.54 17.80 -18.94
C LYS A 200 1.60 17.69 -20.14
N ASN A 201 2.02 17.04 -21.22
CA ASN A 201 1.27 17.00 -22.48
C ASN A 201 0.23 15.88 -22.47
N LYS A 202 -1.04 16.24 -22.32
CA LYS A 202 -2.20 15.34 -22.26
C LYS A 202 -3.20 15.68 -23.35
N ASP A 203 -3.90 14.66 -23.86
CA ASP A 203 -5.13 14.86 -24.62
C ASP A 203 -6.33 14.80 -23.66
N ASP A 204 -7.52 15.08 -24.18
CA ASP A 204 -8.75 15.19 -23.38
C ASP A 204 -9.06 13.92 -22.57
N GLU A 205 -8.70 12.74 -23.10
CA GLU A 205 -8.87 11.45 -22.40
C GLU A 205 -8.00 11.39 -21.14
N TYR A 206 -6.72 11.77 -21.23
CA TYR A 206 -5.80 11.73 -20.09
C TYR A 206 -5.97 12.90 -19.13
N VAL A 207 -6.52 14.02 -19.59
CA VAL A 207 -6.99 15.11 -18.70
C VAL A 207 -8.10 14.58 -17.79
N ALA A 208 -9.14 13.97 -18.37
CA ALA A 208 -10.25 13.39 -17.61
C ALA A 208 -9.81 12.25 -16.68
N LEU A 209 -8.87 11.41 -17.13
CA LEU A 209 -8.32 10.34 -16.31
C LEU A 209 -7.52 10.88 -15.11
N CYS A 210 -6.72 11.93 -15.29
CA CYS A 210 -6.00 12.58 -14.20
C CYS A 210 -6.94 13.25 -13.20
N GLU A 211 -8.04 13.86 -13.65
CA GLU A 211 -9.06 14.39 -12.76
C GLU A 211 -9.63 13.29 -11.87
N GLN A 212 -10.02 12.15 -12.47
CA GLN A 212 -10.52 10.98 -11.71
C GLN A 212 -9.49 10.43 -10.73
N PHE A 213 -8.22 10.31 -11.15
CA PHE A 213 -7.14 9.82 -10.29
C PHE A 213 -6.87 10.78 -9.13
N SER A 214 -6.99 12.08 -9.38
CA SER A 214 -6.80 13.12 -8.37
C SER A 214 -7.91 13.11 -7.35
N GLN A 215 -9.17 12.98 -7.79
CA GLN A 215 -10.33 12.83 -6.90
C GLN A 215 -10.21 11.59 -6.00
N LEU A 216 -9.75 10.45 -6.55
CA LEU A 216 -9.55 9.24 -5.74
C LEU A 216 -8.43 9.41 -4.73
N ASN A 217 -7.24 9.83 -5.16
CA ASN A 217 -6.09 9.97 -4.27
C ASN A 217 -6.26 11.09 -3.23
N ALA A 218 -7.06 12.13 -3.53
CA ALA A 218 -7.40 13.18 -2.57
C ALA A 218 -8.07 12.63 -1.31
N LYS A 219 -8.77 11.48 -1.39
CA LYS A 219 -9.37 10.82 -0.22
C LYS A 219 -8.33 10.49 0.85
N LEU A 220 -7.11 10.11 0.45
CA LEU A 220 -6.00 9.83 1.39
C LEU A 220 -5.55 11.09 2.14
N LEU A 221 -5.51 12.22 1.44
CA LEU A 221 -5.07 13.50 2.01
C LEU A 221 -6.14 14.12 2.91
N TRP A 222 -7.41 13.97 2.52
CA TRP A 222 -8.54 14.48 3.29
C TRP A 222 -8.66 13.79 4.65
N CYS A 223 -8.39 12.48 4.73
CA CYS A 223 -8.39 11.74 5.99
C CYS A 223 -7.39 12.27 7.04
N ASP A 224 -6.34 12.97 6.61
CA ASP A 224 -5.34 13.57 7.50
C ASP A 224 -5.72 14.97 7.99
N HIS A 225 -6.93 15.46 7.68
CA HIS A 225 -7.52 16.74 8.11
C HIS A 225 -6.66 18.00 7.84
N SER A 226 -5.61 17.86 7.04
CA SER A 226 -4.67 18.93 6.74
C SER A 226 -5.10 19.77 5.55
N TYR A 227 -6.07 19.29 4.77
CA TYR A 227 -6.56 19.91 3.54
C TYR A 227 -8.08 19.83 3.46
N SER A 228 -8.71 20.86 2.88
CA SER A 228 -10.07 20.70 2.37
C SER A 228 -10.08 19.71 1.19
N GLN A 229 -11.24 19.18 0.85
CA GLN A 229 -11.38 18.26 -0.28
C GLN A 229 -10.88 18.90 -1.59
N GLU A 230 -11.26 20.16 -1.85
CA GLU A 230 -10.84 20.91 -3.04
C GLU A 230 -9.31 21.12 -3.07
N GLN A 231 -8.71 21.50 -1.94
CA GLN A 231 -7.25 21.64 -1.83
C GLN A 231 -6.53 20.31 -2.07
N ALA A 232 -7.06 19.21 -1.53
CA ALA A 232 -6.49 17.89 -1.72
C ALA A 232 -6.55 17.45 -3.19
N ILE A 233 -7.66 17.72 -3.89
CA ILE A 233 -7.81 17.42 -5.32
C ILE A 233 -6.79 18.22 -6.14
N HIS A 234 -6.76 19.55 -5.98
CA HIS A 234 -5.84 20.40 -6.73
C HIS A 234 -4.37 20.05 -6.48
N LEU A 235 -4.02 19.75 -5.22
CA LEU A 235 -2.65 19.34 -4.88
C LEU A 235 -2.24 18.04 -5.58
N VAL A 236 -3.12 17.04 -5.63
CA VAL A 236 -2.83 15.79 -6.34
C VAL A 236 -2.79 16.03 -7.86
N GLU A 237 -3.72 16.81 -8.37
CA GLU A 237 -3.77 17.17 -9.78
C GLU A 237 -2.47 17.84 -10.22
N ASP A 238 -2.00 18.85 -9.49
CA ASP A 238 -0.73 19.51 -9.71
C ASP A 238 0.42 18.50 -9.79
N MET A 239 0.48 17.50 -8.90
CA MET A 239 1.52 16.46 -8.93
C MET A 239 1.49 15.57 -10.18
N PHE A 240 0.32 15.34 -10.79
CA PHE A 240 0.19 14.64 -12.08
C PHE A 240 0.56 15.53 -13.27
N TYR A 241 0.48 16.86 -13.14
CA TYR A 241 0.84 17.80 -14.21
C TYR A 241 2.29 18.29 -14.13
N THR A 242 2.89 18.39 -12.95
CA THR A 242 4.26 18.90 -12.76
C THR A 242 5.33 17.81 -12.75
N GLU A 243 4.99 16.59 -13.18
CA GLU A 243 5.91 15.44 -13.26
C GLU A 243 6.42 14.93 -11.90
N HIS A 244 5.97 15.46 -10.77
CA HIS A 244 6.43 15.04 -9.43
C HIS A 244 6.17 13.56 -9.14
N ILE A 245 5.07 12.99 -9.62
CA ILE A 245 4.81 11.55 -9.48
C ILE A 245 5.81 10.75 -10.30
N TYR A 246 6.08 11.19 -11.54
CA TYR A 246 7.05 10.55 -12.42
C TYR A 246 8.47 10.59 -11.85
N GLU A 247 8.90 11.74 -11.32
CA GLU A 247 10.22 11.91 -10.71
C GLU A 247 10.41 10.94 -9.54
N LYS A 248 9.45 10.89 -8.59
CA LYS A 248 9.53 9.98 -7.44
C LYS A 248 9.50 8.52 -7.86
N LEU A 249 8.63 8.15 -8.81
CA LEU A 249 8.57 6.79 -9.34
C LEU A 249 9.88 6.38 -10.00
N SER A 250 10.49 7.29 -10.79
CA SER A 250 11.74 7.03 -11.48
C SER A 250 12.91 6.86 -10.51
N VAL A 251 13.04 7.74 -9.51
CA VAL A 251 14.06 7.62 -8.46
C VAL A 251 13.90 6.33 -7.66
N TYR A 252 12.65 5.98 -7.30
CA TYR A 252 12.36 4.73 -6.61
C TYR A 252 12.76 3.52 -7.46
N ALA A 253 12.37 3.51 -8.74
CA ALA A 253 12.68 2.43 -9.66
C ALA A 253 14.18 2.25 -9.89
N GLU A 254 14.92 3.35 -10.10
CA GLU A 254 16.38 3.32 -10.25
C GLU A 254 17.03 2.70 -9.01
N TYR A 255 16.68 3.18 -7.81
CA TYR A 255 17.18 2.62 -6.57
C TYR A 255 16.91 1.12 -6.44
N MET A 256 15.67 0.69 -6.73
CA MET A 256 15.28 -0.72 -6.67
C MET A 256 16.04 -1.57 -7.68
N GLN A 257 16.21 -1.08 -8.92
CA GLN A 257 16.93 -1.75 -9.99
C GLN A 257 18.43 -1.88 -9.68
N THR A 258 19.06 -0.84 -9.11
CA THR A 258 20.45 -0.90 -8.64
C THR A 258 20.62 -1.95 -7.55
N ARG A 259 19.68 -2.03 -6.59
CA ARG A 259 19.70 -3.07 -5.55
C ARG A 259 19.53 -4.48 -6.13
N LEU A 260 18.66 -4.67 -7.12
CA LEU A 260 18.53 -5.94 -7.86
C LEU A 260 19.86 -6.36 -8.49
N GLN A 261 20.52 -5.44 -9.19
CA GLN A 261 21.76 -5.72 -9.90
C GLN A 261 22.92 -6.03 -8.94
N HIS A 262 23.04 -5.28 -7.83
CA HIS A 262 24.06 -5.56 -6.81
C HIS A 262 23.87 -6.93 -6.16
N ASN A 263 22.64 -7.29 -5.81
CA ASN A 263 22.35 -8.61 -5.25
C ASN A 263 22.68 -9.73 -6.24
N LYS A 264 22.34 -9.57 -7.52
CA LYS A 264 22.73 -10.54 -8.57
C LYS A 264 24.25 -10.67 -8.69
N ALA A 265 24.99 -9.56 -8.66
CA ALA A 265 26.44 -9.56 -8.74
C ALA A 265 27.09 -10.24 -7.53
N LEU A 266 26.59 -9.99 -6.32
CA LEU A 266 27.08 -10.64 -5.09
C LEU A 266 26.81 -12.14 -5.10
N THR A 267 25.61 -12.56 -5.52
CA THR A 267 25.28 -13.98 -5.67
C THR A 267 26.20 -14.62 -6.70
N HIS A 268 26.40 -14.00 -7.86
CA HIS A 268 27.29 -14.53 -8.90
C HIS A 268 28.76 -14.59 -8.46
N ALA A 269 29.24 -13.64 -7.66
CA ALA A 269 30.59 -13.66 -7.09
C ALA A 269 30.78 -14.75 -6.03
N ALA A 270 29.73 -15.09 -5.28
CA ALA A 270 29.75 -16.19 -4.30
C ALA A 270 29.74 -17.59 -4.95
N PHE A 271 29.46 -17.69 -6.25
CA PHE A 271 29.41 -18.94 -7.01
C PHE A 271 30.55 -19.11 -8.02
N LEU A 272 31.57 -18.25 -8.00
CA LEU A 272 32.80 -18.45 -8.76
C LEU A 272 33.83 -19.21 -7.90
N PRO A 273 34.39 -20.33 -8.38
CA PRO A 273 35.35 -21.17 -7.64
C PRO A 273 36.73 -20.51 -7.45
#